data_AF-A0A7Y1TKQ8-F1
#
_entry.id   AF-A0A7Y1TKQ8-F1
#
_cell.length_a   1.000
_cell.length_b   1.000
_cell.length_c   1.000
_cell.angle_alpha   90.00
_cell.angle_beta   90.00
_cell.angle_gamma   90.00
#
_symmetry.space_group_name_H-M   'P 1'
#
loop_
_entity.id
_entity.type
_entity.pdbx_description
1 polymer ?
#
loop_
_entity_poly.entity_id
_entity_poly.type
_entity_poly.pdbx_seq_one_letter_code
_entity_poly.pdbx_strand_id
1 'polypeptide(L)'
;MVYTAFLLGLLGSLHCVGMCGPIAFMLPLSRDNKARMFGQLFLYHFGRILTYSIMGLAFGFFGKGLYLFGAQQNLSIIIGAI
;
A
#
# COMPACT_ATOMS: atom_id res chain seq x y z
N MET A 1 12.62 7.37 -18.90
CA MET A 1 11.84 6.11 -19.03
C MET A 1 12.35 5.00 -18.10
N VAL A 2 13.58 4.48 -18.27
CA VAL A 2 14.08 3.34 -17.45
C VAL A 2 14.47 3.75 -16.02
N TYR A 3 15.20 4.85 -15.86
CA TYR A 3 15.61 5.34 -14.53
C TYR A 3 14.43 5.67 -13.62
N THR A 4 13.38 6.31 -14.16
CA THR A 4 12.17 6.67 -13.41
C THR A 4 11.40 5.43 -12.94
N ALA A 5 11.26 4.41 -13.81
CA ALA A 5 10.63 3.15 -13.44
C ALA A 5 11.44 2.39 -12.36
N PHE A 6 12.76 2.42 -12.46
CA PHE A 6 13.65 1.81 -11.46
C PHE A 6 13.56 2.51 -10.10
N LEU A 7 13.61 3.84 -10.06
CA LEU A 7 13.46 4.65 -8.84
C LEU A 7 12.08 4.46 -8.19
N LEU A 8 11.00 4.49 -8.97
CA LEU A 8 9.64 4.25 -8.47
C LEU A 8 9.47 2.81 -7.94
N GLY A 9 10.04 1.81 -8.62
CA GLY A 9 10.03 0.43 -8.14
C GLY A 9 10.79 0.25 -6.82
N LEU A 10 11.91 0.96 -6.65
CA LEU A 10 12.72 0.92 -5.43
C LEU A 10 12.04 1.64 -4.26
N LEU A 11 11.48 2.83 -4.50
CA LEU A 11 10.67 3.58 -3.53
C LEU A 11 9.40 2.84 -3.12
N GLY A 12 8.73 2.16 -4.05
CA GLY A 12 7.57 1.32 -3.74
C GLY A 12 7.93 0.11 -2.87
N SER A 13 9.10 -0.50 -3.10
CA SER A 13 9.58 -1.64 -2.30
C SER A 13 9.99 -1.22 -0.88
N LEU A 14 10.56 -0.02 -0.72
CA LEU A 14 10.84 0.58 0.59
C LEU A 14 9.56 0.82 1.39
N HIS A 15 8.43 1.09 0.73
CA HIS A 15 7.13 1.24 1.40
C HIS A 15 6.67 -0.07 2.07
N CYS A 16 6.92 -1.21 1.42
CA CYS A 16 6.63 -2.53 1.97
C CYS A 16 7.51 -2.85 3.19
N VAL A 17 8.81 -2.55 3.12
CA VAL A 17 9.76 -2.76 4.23
C VAL A 17 9.50 -1.79 5.37
N GLY A 18 9.19 -0.52 5.07
CA GLY A 18 8.92 0.52 6.06
C GLY A 18 7.61 0.33 6.82
N MET A 19 6.59 -0.28 6.19
CA MET A 19 5.29 -0.49 6.83
C MET A 19 5.15 -1.87 7.46
N CYS A 20 5.56 -2.94 6.77
CA CYS A 20 5.40 -4.31 7.29
C CYS A 20 6.60 -4.79 8.13
N GLY A 21 7.80 -4.23 7.91
CA GLY A 21 9.02 -4.61 8.60
C GLY A 21 9.02 -4.31 10.10
N PRO A 22 8.65 -3.09 10.56
CA PRO A 22 8.64 -2.76 11.98
C PRO A 22 7.63 -3.58 12.77
N ILE A 23 6.48 -3.91 12.16
CA ILE A 23 5.39 -4.63 12.82
C ILE A 23 5.76 -6.10 13.04
N ALA A 24 6.49 -6.72 12.11
CA ALA A 24 7.05 -8.06 12.30
C ALA A 24 8.15 -8.11 13.37
N PHE A 25 8.90 -7.01 13.53
CA PHE A 25 9.93 -6.87 14.58
C PHE A 25 9.33 -6.56 15.97
N MET A 26 8.20 -5.84 16.03
CA MET A 26 7.52 -5.50 17.27
C MET A 26 6.59 -6.59 17.79
N LEU A 27 6.11 -7.52 16.95
CA LEU A 27 5.27 -8.63 17.42
C LEU A 27 6.13 -9.59 18.27
N PRO A 28 5.91 -9.68 19.59
CA PRO A 28 6.57 -10.68 20.41
C PRO A 28 5.94 -12.03 20.06
N LEU A 29 6.51 -12.70 19.05
CA LEU A 29 6.06 -14.00 18.60
C LEU A 29 6.37 -15.00 19.71
N SER A 30 5.42 -15.14 20.63
CA SER A 30 5.52 -16.03 21.78
C SER A 30 5.51 -17.47 21.27
N ARG A 31 6.71 -18.04 21.06
CA ARG A 31 6.95 -19.39 20.55
C ARG A 31 6.39 -20.50 21.46
N ASP A 32 5.99 -20.14 22.67
CA ASP A 32 5.50 -21.06 23.70
C ASP A 32 4.11 -21.65 23.41
N ASN A 33 3.22 -20.89 22.74
CA ASN A 33 1.84 -21.34 22.54
C ASN A 33 1.34 -21.06 21.11
N LYS A 34 1.33 -22.10 20.26
CA LYS A 34 0.93 -22.03 18.83
C LYS A 34 -0.42 -21.35 18.60
N ALA A 35 -1.37 -21.50 19.53
CA ALA A 35 -2.70 -20.89 19.42
C ALA A 35 -2.64 -19.34 19.51
N ARG A 36 -1.77 -18.78 20.37
CA ARG A 36 -1.61 -17.32 20.50
C ARG A 36 -0.87 -16.72 19.30
N MET A 37 0.12 -17.45 18.78
CA MET A 37 0.83 -17.07 17.55
C MET A 37 -0.13 -16.98 16.35
N PHE A 38 -1.01 -17.97 16.19
CA PHE A 38 -1.99 -17.98 15.10
C PHE A 38 -2.98 -16.81 15.24
N GLY A 39 -3.46 -16.54 16.46
CA GLY A 39 -4.33 -15.40 16.75
C GLY A 39 -3.69 -14.05 16.41
N GLN A 40 -2.45 -13.81 16.82
CA GLN A 40 -1.72 -12.56 16.52
C GLN A 40 -1.47 -12.39 15.01
N LEU A 41 -1.11 -13.47 14.31
CA LEU A 41 -0.89 -13.43 12.87
C LEU A 41 -2.20 -13.16 12.11
N PHE A 42 -3.29 -13.80 12.53
CA PHE A 42 -4.61 -13.59 11.93
C PHE A 42 -5.10 -12.15 12.14
N LEU A 43 -4.99 -11.62 13.37
CA LEU A 43 -5.31 -10.23 13.68
C LEU A 43 -4.47 -9.23 12.87
N TYR A 44 -3.18 -9.51 12.65
CA TYR A 44 -2.31 -8.67 11.83
C TYR A 44 -2.75 -8.64 10.36
N HIS A 45 -2.94 -9.80 9.74
CA HIS A 45 -3.41 -9.86 8.35
C HIS A 45 -4.80 -9.25 8.19
N PHE A 46 -5.69 -9.48 9.15
CA PHE A 46 -7.02 -8.89 9.17
C PHE A 46 -6.95 -7.35 9.27
N GLY A 47 -6.14 -6.82 10.17
CA GLY A 47 -5.91 -5.38 10.30
C GLY A 47 -5.32 -4.75 9.04
N ARG A 48 -4.40 -5.44 8.36
CA ARG A 48 -3.82 -4.99 7.09
C ARG A 48 -4.87 -4.93 5.98
N ILE A 49 -5.66 -5.99 5.81
CA ILE A 49 -6.76 -6.04 4.83
C ILE A 49 -7.76 -4.92 5.11
N LEU A 50 -8.15 -4.74 6.37
CA LEU A 50 -9.12 -3.74 6.78
C LEU A 50 -8.59 -2.31 6.50
N THR A 51 -7.35 -2.02 6.87
CA THR A 51 -6.74 -0.70 6.63
C THR A 51 -6.61 -0.38 5.14
N TYR A 52 -6.14 -1.35 4.34
CA TYR A 52 -6.03 -1.15 2.88
C TYR A 52 -7.39 -1.04 2.21
N SER A 53 -8.39 -1.78 2.70
CA SER A 53 -9.76 -1.67 2.20
C SER A 53 -10.33 -0.29 2.52
N ILE A 54 -10.17 0.20 3.75
CA ILE A 54 -10.63 1.55 4.15
C ILE A 54 -9.91 2.63 3.35
N MET A 55 -8.58 2.56 3.22
CA MET A 55 -7.84 3.52 2.39
C MET A 55 -8.31 3.49 0.94
N GLY A 56 -8.45 2.30 0.35
CA GLY A 56 -8.95 2.14 -1.02
C GLY A 56 -10.38 2.66 -1.19
N LEU A 57 -11.25 2.45 -0.20
CA LEU A 57 -12.62 2.95 -0.22
C LEU A 57 -12.65 4.48 -0.06
N ALA A 58 -11.85 5.04 0.85
CA ALA A 58 -11.71 6.48 1.03
C ALA A 58 -11.19 7.16 -0.24
N PHE A 59 -10.05 6.71 -0.78
CA PHE A 59 -9.51 7.24 -2.04
C PHE A 59 -10.40 6.93 -3.24
N GLY A 60 -11.14 5.82 -3.25
CA GLY A 60 -12.13 5.51 -4.28
C GLY A 60 -13.33 6.45 -4.25
N PHE A 61 -13.79 6.83 -3.05
CA PHE A 61 -14.89 7.77 -2.87
C PHE A 61 -14.48 9.20 -3.20
N PHE A 62 -13.31 9.64 -2.73
CA PHE A 62 -12.70 10.92 -3.10
C PHE A 62 -12.33 10.96 -4.60
N GLY A 63 -11.83 9.85 -5.15
CA GLY A 63 -11.48 9.70 -6.55
C GLY A 63 -12.68 9.74 -7.49
N LYS A 64 -13.87 9.29 -7.06
CA LYS A 64 -15.11 9.50 -7.81
C LYS A 64 -15.58 10.96 -7.82
N GLY A 65 -15.32 11.73 -6.76
CA GLY A 65 -15.59 13.17 -6.72
C GLY A 65 -14.60 14.00 -7.55
N LEU A 66 -13.35 13.53 -7.62
CA LEU A 66 -12.31 14.05 -8.50
C LEU A 66 -12.48 13.42 -9.89
N TYR A 67 -13.50 13.85 -10.66
CA TYR A 67 -13.60 13.60 -12.11
C TYR A 67 -12.49 14.35 -12.90
N LEU A 68 -11.26 14.32 -12.37
CA LEU A 68 -10.03 14.88 -12.91
C LEU A 68 -9.38 13.95 -13.94
N PHE A 69 -9.99 12.81 -14.27
CA PHE A 69 -9.50 11.95 -15.35
C PHE A 69 -9.49 12.65 -16.72
N GLY A 70 -10.38 13.62 -16.97
CA GLY A 70 -10.29 14.46 -18.18
C GLY A 70 -9.05 15.36 -18.21
N ALA A 71 -8.69 15.97 -17.08
CA ALA A 71 -7.49 16.81 -16.97
C ALA A 71 -6.19 15.98 -16.93
N GLN A 72 -6.20 14.81 -16.27
CA GLN A 72 -5.05 13.92 -16.20
C GLN A 72 -4.82 13.18 -17.53
N GLN A 73 -5.86 12.90 -18.31
CA GLN A 73 -5.73 12.35 -19.66
C GLN A 73 -5.14 13.39 -20.62
N ASN A 74 -5.58 14.65 -20.57
CA ASN A 74 -4.96 15.73 -21.34
C ASN A 74 -3.49 15.95 -20.95
N LEU A 75 -3.16 15.90 -19.65
CA LEU A 75 -1.78 15.97 -19.20
C LEU A 75 -0.94 14.78 -19.69
N SER A 76 -1.46 13.54 -19.62
CA SER A 76 -0.77 12.37 -20.19
C SER A 76 -0.57 12.46 -21.70
N ILE A 77 -1.52 13.03 -22.44
CA ILE A 77 -1.39 13.25 -23.89
C ILE A 77 -0.35 14.33 -24.18
N ILE A 78 -0.34 15.44 -23.43
CA ILE A 78 0.65 16.52 -23.60
C ILE A 78 2.06 16.02 -23.25
N ILE A 79 2.21 15.27 -22.16
CA ILE A 79 3.50 14.71 -21.72
C ILE A 79 3.95 13.57 -22.66
N GLY A 80 3.01 12.85 -23.28
CA GLY A 80 3.33 11.81 -24.26
C GLY A 80 3.58 12.32 -25.68
N ALA A 81 3.14 13.54 -26.00
CA ALA A 81 3.38 14.20 -27.29
C ALA A 81 4.68 15.03 -27.31
N ILE A 82 5.26 15.31 -26.15
CA ILE A 82 6.58 15.94 -25.94
C ILE A 82 7.64 14.86 -25.71
#